data_AF-A0A7R9WQ18-F1
#
_entry.id   AF-A0A7R9WQ18-F1
#
_cell.length_a   1.000
_cell.length_b   1.000
_cell.length_c   1.000
_cell.angle_alpha   90.00
_cell.angle_beta   90.00
_cell.angle_gamma   90.00
#
_symmetry.space_group_name_H-M   'P 1'
#
loop_
_entity.id
_entity.type
_entity.pdbx_description
1 polymer ?
#
loop_
_entity_poly.entity_id
_entity_poly.type
_entity_poly.pdbx_seq_one_letter_code
_entity_poly.pdbx_strand_id
1 'polypeptide(L)'
;FLFFFNDMPFEGQACDTWSVAVILFNLLTGHILCTMPIPADLKFRYLVLAQGIARNTLNEQTYEILMDEEETDERQELLHIIQKCLNLSPEAQALLQGSLTIVREQRWTAGHILSSPWMSQDPPP
;
A
#
# COMPACT_ATOMS: atom_id res chain seq x y z
N PHE A 1 10.18 -1.52 29.77
CA PHE A 1 10.44 -0.22 29.15
C PHE A 1 9.43 -0.02 28.03
N LEU A 2 8.48 0.90 28.18
CA LEU A 2 7.53 1.27 27.12
C LEU A 2 8.18 2.39 26.30
N PHE A 3 8.43 2.12 25.02
CA PHE A 3 8.92 3.13 24.09
C PHE A 3 7.71 3.87 23.53
N PHE A 4 7.66 5.19 23.73
CA PHE A 4 6.60 6.04 23.20
C PHE A 4 7.11 6.81 21.99
N PHE A 5 6.29 6.88 20.95
CA PHE A 5 6.51 7.72 19.78
C PHE A 5 5.27 8.61 19.62
N ASN A 6 5.42 9.94 19.68
CA ASN A 6 4.30 10.90 19.66
C ASN A 6 3.16 10.51 20.61
N ASP A 7 3.46 10.31 21.90
CA ASP A 7 2.50 9.97 22.97
C ASP A 7 1.73 8.65 22.80
N MET A 8 2.10 7.82 21.82
CA MET A 8 1.54 6.50 21.57
C MET A 8 2.58 5.41 21.86
N PRO A 9 2.18 4.26 22.43
CA PRO A 9 3.09 3.15 22.62
C PRO A 9 3.53 2.59 21.25
N PHE A 10 4.82 2.32 21.12
CA PHE A 10 5.38 1.66 19.93
C PHE A 10 4.78 0.26 19.75
N GLU A 11 4.27 -0.03 18.55
CA GLU A 11 3.69 -1.31 18.19
C GLU A 11 4.55 -2.04 17.15
N GLY A 12 5.52 -2.83 17.63
CA GLY A 12 6.41 -3.59 16.74
C GLY A 12 5.66 -4.48 15.74
N GLN A 13 4.59 -5.15 16.18
CA GLN A 13 3.77 -6.00 15.31
C GLN A 13 3.12 -5.22 14.15
N ALA A 14 2.74 -3.96 14.37
CA ALA A 14 2.16 -3.13 13.33
C ALA A 14 3.22 -2.71 12.30
N CYS A 15 4.46 -2.48 12.74
CA CYS A 15 5.60 -2.24 11.86
C CYS A 15 5.94 -3.48 11.04
N ASP A 16 5.99 -4.65 11.67
CA ASP A 16 6.26 -5.93 10.99
C ASP A 16 5.19 -6.19 9.92
N THR A 17 3.91 -6.04 10.28
CA THR A 17 2.79 -6.21 9.35
C THR A 17 2.89 -5.26 8.16
N TRP A 18 3.21 -3.98 8.40
CA TRP A 18 3.42 -3.01 7.33
C TRP A 18 4.55 -3.43 6.40
N SER A 19 5.71 -3.79 6.97
CA SER A 19 6.88 -4.19 6.17
C SER A 19 6.61 -5.43 5.31
N VAL A 20 5.87 -6.43 5.83
CA VAL A 20 5.44 -7.60 5.06
C VAL A 20 4.53 -7.18 3.90
N ALA A 21 3.61 -6.25 4.11
CA ALA A 21 2.74 -5.74 3.05
C ALA A 21 3.54 -5.00 1.95
N VAL A 22 4.55 -4.22 2.33
CA VAL A 22 5.48 -3.59 1.37
C VAL A 22 6.24 -4.64 0.56
N ILE A 23 6.76 -5.68 1.23
CA ILE A 23 7.47 -6.78 0.55
C ILE A 23 6.53 -7.51 -0.41
N LEU A 24 5.32 -7.83 0.03
CA LEU A 24 4.31 -8.48 -0.80
C LEU A 24 3.96 -7.65 -2.03
N PHE A 25 3.78 -6.34 -1.86
CA PHE A 25 3.58 -5.42 -2.98
C PHE A 25 4.72 -5.52 -4.00
N ASN A 26 5.96 -5.49 -3.53
CA ASN A 26 7.14 -5.55 -4.40
C ASN A 26 7.20 -6.88 -5.18
N LEU A 27 6.82 -7.99 -4.53
CA LEU A 27 6.78 -9.30 -5.17
C LEU A 27 5.68 -9.41 -6.23
N LEU A 28 4.50 -8.87 -5.94
CA LEU A 28 3.35 -8.96 -6.84
C LEU A 28 3.46 -8.03 -8.05
N THR A 29 4.08 -6.86 -7.88
CA THR A 29 4.17 -5.84 -8.93
C THR A 29 5.53 -5.84 -9.64
N GLY A 30 6.57 -6.36 -9.00
CA GLY A 30 7.97 -6.25 -9.45
C GLY A 30 8.57 -4.86 -9.26
N HIS A 31 7.89 -3.95 -8.54
CA HIS A 31 8.30 -2.56 -8.36
C HIS A 31 8.42 -2.20 -6.88
N ILE A 32 9.30 -1.27 -6.56
CA ILE A 32 9.46 -0.76 -5.20
C ILE A 32 8.28 0.19 -4.89
N LEU A 33 7.50 -0.12 -3.85
CA LEU A 33 6.35 0.66 -3.42
C LEU A 33 6.66 2.16 -3.27
N CYS A 34 7.69 2.52 -2.52
CA CYS A 34 8.19 3.87 -2.40
C CYS A 34 9.66 3.85 -1.99
N THR A 35 10.41 4.89 -2.33
CA THR A 35 11.81 5.03 -1.91
C THR A 35 11.87 5.55 -0.48
N MET A 36 11.03 6.54 -0.16
CA MET A 36 10.89 7.05 1.20
C MET A 36 9.41 7.23 1.56
N PRO A 37 8.97 6.82 2.76
CA PRO A 37 7.58 6.97 3.19
C PRO A 37 7.29 8.42 3.65
N ILE A 38 7.47 9.38 2.76
CA ILE A 38 7.26 10.80 3.00
C ILE A 38 6.33 11.40 1.94
N PRO A 39 5.58 12.47 2.25
CA PRO A 39 4.70 13.10 1.27
C PRO A 39 5.41 13.69 0.04
N ALA A 40 6.74 13.82 0.01
CA ALA A 40 7.42 14.24 -1.21
C ALA A 40 7.59 13.10 -2.24
N ASP A 41 7.50 11.84 -1.81
CA ASP A 41 7.62 10.68 -2.70
C ASP A 41 6.28 10.45 -3.42
N LEU A 42 6.32 10.54 -4.76
CA LEU A 42 5.14 10.43 -5.62
C LEU A 42 4.42 9.08 -5.46
N LYS A 43 5.18 7.98 -5.40
CA LYS A 43 4.60 6.64 -5.26
C LYS A 43 3.97 6.45 -3.89
N PHE A 44 4.60 6.97 -2.84
CA PHE A 44 4.03 6.96 -1.49
C PHE A 44 2.73 7.77 -1.42
N ARG A 45 2.72 8.99 -1.96
CA ARG A 45 1.51 9.83 -2.07
C ARG A 45 0.37 9.08 -2.75
N TYR A 46 0.63 8.53 -3.93
CA TYR A 46 -0.40 7.89 -4.73
C TYR A 46 -0.88 6.56 -4.12
N LEU A 47 0.04 5.63 -3.87
CA LEU A 47 -0.30 4.25 -3.50
C LEU A 47 -0.79 4.15 -2.05
N VAL A 48 -0.23 4.96 -1.15
CA VAL A 48 -0.46 4.84 0.29
C VAL A 48 -1.40 5.93 0.79
N LEU A 49 -1.08 7.21 0.58
CA LEU A 49 -1.88 8.30 1.13
C LEU A 49 -3.24 8.42 0.44
N ALA A 50 -3.26 8.37 -0.89
CA ALA A 50 -4.50 8.39 -1.68
C ALA A 50 -5.13 6.99 -1.86
N GLN A 51 -4.51 5.95 -1.31
CA GLN A 51 -4.96 4.55 -1.39
C GLN A 51 -5.16 4.04 -2.83
N GLY A 52 -4.36 4.50 -3.80
CA GLY A 52 -4.53 4.21 -5.22
C GLY A 52 -4.22 2.76 -5.66
N ILE A 53 -3.96 1.84 -4.73
CA ILE A 53 -3.72 0.41 -5.03
C ILE A 53 -5.00 -0.28 -5.50
N ALA A 54 -6.16 0.07 -4.93
CA ALA A 54 -7.41 -0.60 -5.25
C ALA A 54 -8.12 0.00 -6.47
N ARG A 55 -8.79 -0.86 -7.25
CA ARG A 55 -9.55 -0.47 -8.45
C ARG A 55 -10.67 0.55 -8.20
N ASN A 56 -11.23 0.60 -7.00
CA ASN A 56 -12.37 1.47 -6.67
C ASN A 56 -11.98 2.87 -6.21
N THR A 57 -10.69 3.19 -6.16
CA THR A 57 -10.14 4.46 -5.64
C THR A 57 -9.54 5.33 -6.73
N LEU A 58 -10.23 5.50 -7.86
CA LEU A 58 -10.12 6.74 -8.63
C LEU A 58 -10.84 7.84 -7.85
N ASN A 59 -10.31 8.16 -6.67
CA ASN A 59 -10.79 9.24 -5.82
C ASN A 59 -10.14 10.55 -6.27
N GLU A 60 -10.75 11.68 -5.90
CA GLU A 60 -10.29 13.02 -6.28
C GLU A 60 -8.79 13.23 -5.97
N GLN A 61 -8.31 12.69 -4.85
CA GLN A 61 -6.89 12.76 -4.45
C GLN A 61 -5.93 12.07 -5.42
N THR A 62 -6.27 10.88 -5.94
CA THR A 62 -5.44 10.21 -6.95
C THR A 62 -5.35 11.01 -8.25
N TYR A 63 -6.44 11.68 -8.64
CA TYR A 63 -6.44 12.55 -9.82
C TYR A 63 -5.59 13.80 -9.60
N GLU A 64 -5.73 14.48 -8.46
CA GLU A 64 -4.91 15.64 -8.10
C GLU A 64 -3.42 15.30 -8.19
N ILE A 65 -3.01 14.18 -7.58
CA ILE A 65 -1.61 13.73 -7.63
C ILE A 65 -1.13 13.48 -9.06
N LEU A 66 -1.94 12.89 -9.93
CA LEU A 66 -1.55 12.63 -11.31
C LEU A 66 -1.53 13.88 -12.20
N MET A 67 -2.34 14.89 -11.86
CA MET A 67 -2.46 16.14 -12.61
C MET A 67 -1.40 17.18 -12.20
N ASP A 68 -0.98 17.16 -10.93
CA ASP A 68 0.03 18.08 -10.40
C ASP A 68 1.46 17.77 -10.87
N GLU A 69 1.72 16.53 -11.30
CA GLU A 69 3.06 16.11 -11.72
C GLU A 69 3.27 16.29 -13.22
N GLU A 70 4.36 16.95 -13.61
CA GLU A 70 4.76 17.07 -15.02
C GLU A 70 5.03 15.68 -15.64
N GLU A 71 5.09 15.59 -16.98
CA GLU A 71 5.48 14.35 -17.67
C GLU A 71 6.96 14.05 -17.41
N THR A 72 7.22 13.39 -16.28
CA THR A 72 8.55 12.96 -15.82
C THR A 72 8.69 11.44 -15.93
N ASP A 73 9.93 10.96 -15.86
CA ASP A 73 10.23 9.52 -15.79
C ASP A 73 9.55 8.86 -14.57
N GLU A 74 9.48 9.57 -13.43
CA GLU A 74 8.79 9.10 -12.22
C GLU A 74 7.29 8.93 -12.43
N ARG A 75 6.65 9.85 -13.17
CA ARG A 75 5.24 9.72 -13.53
C ARG A 75 5.00 8.52 -14.44
N GLN A 76 5.87 8.27 -15.41
CA GLN A 76 5.76 7.10 -16.28
C GLN A 76 5.95 5.78 -15.51
N GLU A 77 6.89 5.73 -14.56
CA GLU A 77 7.05 4.60 -13.65
C GLU A 77 5.76 4.38 -12.83
N LEU A 78 5.20 5.44 -12.25
CA LEU A 78 3.95 5.36 -11.49
C LEU A 78 2.79 4.81 -12.35
N LEU A 79 2.62 5.28 -13.58
CA LEU A 79 1.58 4.78 -14.49
C LEU A 79 1.76 3.28 -14.77
N HIS A 80 3.00 2.81 -14.94
CA HIS A 80 3.29 1.39 -15.10
C HIS A 80 2.92 0.59 -13.84
N ILE A 81 3.24 1.11 -12.65
CA ILE A 81 2.86 0.51 -11.37
C ILE A 81 1.34 0.45 -11.23
N ILE A 82 0.62 1.51 -11.57
CA ILE A 82 -0.85 1.55 -11.55
C ILE A 82 -1.40 0.42 -12.43
N GLN A 83 -0.87 0.23 -13.63
CA GLN A 83 -1.30 -0.86 -14.49
C GLN A 83 -1.04 -2.25 -13.87
N LYS A 84 0.06 -2.43 -13.13
CA LYS A 84 0.33 -3.67 -12.38
C LYS A 84 -0.68 -3.87 -11.24
N CYS A 85 -0.94 -2.83 -10.45
CA CYS A 85 -1.94 -2.84 -9.38
C CYS A 85 -3.33 -3.20 -9.92
N LEU A 86 -3.73 -2.59 -11.04
CA LEU A 86 -4.99 -2.91 -11.72
C LEU A 86 -5.05 -4.37 -12.15
N ASN A 87 -3.94 -5.04 -12.44
CA ASN A 87 -3.93 -6.46 -12.83
C ASN A 87 -3.91 -7.43 -11.65
N LEU A 88 -3.71 -6.96 -10.42
CA LEU A 88 -3.81 -7.80 -9.22
C LEU A 88 -5.24 -8.30 -9.02
N SER A 89 -5.39 -9.45 -8.36
CA SER A 89 -6.71 -9.93 -7.97
C SER A 89 -7.38 -8.95 -6.98
N PRO A 90 -8.72 -8.85 -6.97
CA PRO A 90 -9.42 -7.99 -6.01
C PRO A 90 -9.04 -8.28 -4.55
N GLU A 91 -8.80 -9.55 -4.22
CA GLU A 91 -8.42 -10.00 -2.88
C GLU A 91 -7.02 -9.52 -2.51
N ALA A 92 -6.07 -9.58 -3.45
CA ALA A 92 -4.72 -9.08 -3.25
C ALA A 92 -4.71 -7.55 -3.07
N GLN A 93 -5.50 -6.82 -3.88
CA GLN A 93 -5.64 -5.37 -3.75
C GLN A 93 -6.24 -5.00 -2.37
N ALA A 94 -7.29 -5.69 -1.94
CA ALA A 94 -7.92 -5.43 -0.65
C ALA A 94 -6.97 -5.70 0.52
N LEU A 95 -6.21 -6.80 0.47
CA LEU A 95 -5.20 -7.13 1.48
C LEU A 95 -4.13 -6.04 1.56
N LEU A 96 -3.57 -5.63 0.41
CA LEU A 96 -2.55 -4.59 0.36
C LEU A 96 -3.09 -3.25 0.87
N GLN A 97 -4.28 -2.84 0.44
CA GLN A 97 -4.91 -1.59 0.87
C GLN A 97 -5.15 -1.56 2.39
N GLY A 98 -5.74 -2.63 2.94
CA GLY A 98 -6.00 -2.73 4.38
C GLY A 98 -4.71 -2.72 5.20
N SER A 99 -3.67 -3.41 4.72
CA SER A 99 -2.39 -3.52 5.43
C SER A 99 -1.53 -2.24 5.33
N LEU A 100 -1.63 -1.51 4.22
CA LEU A 100 -0.91 -0.27 3.96
C LEU A 100 -1.71 0.99 4.33
N THR A 101 -2.76 0.86 5.14
CA THR A 101 -3.52 2.02 5.62
C THR A 101 -2.76 2.77 6.71
N ILE A 102 -2.54 4.07 6.53
CA ILE A 102 -1.78 4.90 7.49
C ILE A 102 -2.49 5.00 8.84
N VAL A 103 -3.82 5.19 8.82
CA VAL A 103 -4.65 5.28 10.02
C VAL A 103 -4.61 3.96 10.80
N ARG A 104 -4.04 4.00 12.01
CA ARG A 104 -3.73 2.82 12.81
C ARG A 104 -4.96 1.98 13.12
N GLU A 105 -6.07 2.62 13.45
CA GLU A 105 -7.33 1.97 13.85
C GLU A 105 -7.99 1.24 12.68
N GLN A 106 -7.65 1.62 11.45
CA GLN A 106 -8.18 1.03 10.22
C GLN A 106 -7.20 0.02 9.60
N ARG A 107 -5.93 0.07 10.01
CA ARG A 107 -4.89 -0.81 9.47
C ARG A 107 -5.15 -2.25 9.88
N TRP A 108 -5.07 -3.14 8.90
CA TRP A 108 -5.18 -4.57 9.14
C TRP A 108 -4.03 -5.07 10.00
N THR A 109 -4.40 -5.84 11.02
CA THR A 109 -3.45 -6.60 11.85
C THR A 109 -3.18 -7.97 11.22
N ALA A 110 -2.19 -8.69 11.74
CA ALA A 110 -1.91 -10.07 11.32
C ALA A 110 -3.15 -10.97 11.34
N GLY A 111 -4.04 -10.81 12.35
CA GLY A 111 -5.29 -11.55 12.42
C GLY A 111 -6.24 -11.27 11.26
N HIS A 112 -6.36 -10.01 10.84
CA HIS A 112 -7.17 -9.62 9.67
C HIS A 112 -6.58 -10.16 8.36
N ILE A 113 -5.25 -10.18 8.24
CA ILE A 113 -4.57 -10.71 7.05
C ILE A 113 -4.79 -12.21 6.93
N LEU A 114 -4.58 -12.96 8.03
CA LEU A 114 -4.75 -14.42 8.05
C LEU A 114 -6.19 -14.86 7.77
N SER A 115 -7.18 -14.03 8.11
CA SER A 115 -8.60 -14.28 7.79
C SER A 115 -9.04 -13.71 6.44
N SER A 116 -8.14 -13.09 5.68
CA SER A 116 -8.49 -12.47 4.40
C SER A 116 -8.82 -13.53 3.33
N PRO A 117 -9.70 -13.20 2.36
CA PRO A 117 -10.02 -14.10 1.26
C PRO A 117 -8.79 -14.53 0.44
N TRP A 118 -7.77 -13.68 0.36
CA TRP A 118 -6.53 -13.99 -0.36
C TRP A 118 -5.76 -15.16 0.27
N MET A 119 -5.76 -15.27 1.60
CA MET A 119 -5.12 -16.38 2.33
C MET A 119 -5.91 -17.69 2.25
N SER A 120 -7.18 -17.64 1.84
CA SER A 120 -8.04 -18.81 1.67
C SER A 120 -7.98 -19.40 0.26
N GLN A 121 -7.15 -18.84 -0.62
CA GLN A 121 -6.94 -19.37 -1.97
C GLN A 121 -6.08 -20.63 -1.89
N ASP A 122 -6.49 -21.69 -2.58
CA ASP A 122 -5.64 -22.86 -2.76
C ASP A 122 -4.31 -22.42 -3.41
N PRO A 123 -3.15 -22.90 -2.92
CA PRO A 123 -1.89 -22.60 -3.58
C PRO A 123 -1.98 -23.06 -5.04
N PRO A 124 -1.43 -22.29 -6.00
CA PRO A 124 -1.40 -22.74 -7.38
C PRO A 124 -0.68 -24.12 -7.45
N PRO A 125 -1.18 -25.03 -8.30
CA PRO A 125 -0.65 -26.40 -8.40
C PRO A 125 0.83 -26.46 -8.80
#